data_AF-A0A5E6NC91-F1
#
_entry.id   AF-A0A5E6NC91-F1
#
_cell.length_a   1.000
_cell.length_b   1.000
_cell.length_c   1.000
_cell.angle_alpha   90.00
_cell.angle_beta   90.00
_cell.angle_gamma   90.00
#
_symmetry.space_group_name_H-M   'P 1'
#
loop_
_entity.id
_entity.type
_entity.pdbx_description
1 polymer ?
#
loop_
_entity_poly.entity_id
_entity_poly.type
_entity_poly.pdbx_seq_one_letter_code
_entity_poly.pdbx_strand_id
1 'polypeptide(L)' 'MNTLEFYQQTYTYDTGNNLTNLSHQANSSTWQQTLTIHPNNNRGTETQQSTSDFDAMATY' A
#
# COMPACT_ATOMS: atom_id res chain seq x y z
N MET A 1 13.40 -18.57 9.88
CA MET A 1 14.17 -17.48 10.51
C MET A 1 13.78 -16.21 9.78
N ASN A 2 13.09 -15.27 10.44
CA ASN A 2 12.75 -13.99 9.81
C ASN A 2 13.98 -13.09 9.85
N THR A 3 14.57 -12.84 8.70
CA THR A 3 15.63 -11.84 8.53
C THR A 3 14.98 -10.47 8.53
N LEU A 4 15.33 -9.63 9.50
CA LEU A 4 14.98 -8.21 9.47
C LEU A 4 15.74 -7.56 8.32
N GLU A 5 15.04 -6.76 7.53
CA GLU A 5 15.65 -5.93 6.50
C GLU A 5 15.09 -4.50 6.56
N PHE A 6 15.83 -3.58 5.97
CA PHE A 6 15.35 -2.22 5.75
C PHE A 6 14.41 -2.19 4.55
N TYR A 7 13.38 -1.36 4.66
CA TYR A 7 12.49 -1.04 3.57
C TYR A 7 12.24 0.46 3.53
N GLN A 8 11.76 0.94 2.39
CA GLN A 8 11.27 2.30 2.21
C GLN A 8 9.81 2.23 1.77
N GLN A 9 9.00 3.13 2.29
CA GLN A 9 7.65 3.38 1.79
C GLN A 9 7.53 4.80 1.26
N THR A 10 6.78 4.94 0.17
CA THR A 10 6.42 6.24 -0.41
C THR A 10 4.91 6.35 -0.47
N TYR A 11 4.40 7.48 0.04
CA TYR A 11 2.96 7.76 0.12
C TYR A 11 2.62 8.93 -0.80
N THR A 12 1.59 8.74 -1.63
CA THR A 12 1.03 9.81 -2.48
C THR A 12 -0.34 10.18 -1.94
N TYR A 13 -0.56 11.49 -1.76
CA TYR A 13 -1.84 12.03 -1.31
C TYR A 13 -2.46 12.91 -2.40
N ASP A 14 -3.79 12.92 -2.46
CA ASP A 14 -4.53 13.91 -3.25
C ASP A 14 -4.62 15.27 -2.50
N THR A 15 -5.26 16.25 -3.14
CA THR A 15 -5.47 17.59 -2.56
C THR A 15 -6.42 17.60 -1.35
N GLY A 16 -7.17 16.52 -1.13
CA GLY A 16 -8.07 16.31 0.00
C GLY A 16 -7.42 15.56 1.18
N ASN A 17 -6.10 15.31 1.12
CA ASN A 17 -5.34 14.52 2.08
C ASN A 17 -5.75 13.04 2.15
N ASN A 18 -6.30 12.46 1.08
CA ASN A 18 -6.54 11.02 1.00
C ASN A 18 -5.30 10.32 0.44
N LEU A 19 -4.93 9.18 1.03
CA LEU A 19 -3.89 8.31 0.47
C LEU A 19 -4.40 7.71 -0.85
N THR A 20 -3.69 7.95 -1.95
CA THR A 20 -4.05 7.42 -3.27
C THR A 20 -3.10 6.32 -3.74
N ASN A 21 -1.85 6.34 -3.27
CA ASN A 21 -0.87 5.30 -3.57
C ASN A 21 0.08 5.06 -2.41
N LEU A 22 0.36 3.80 -2.12
CA LEU A 22 1.39 3.33 -1.21
C LEU A 22 2.34 2.42 -1.98
N SER A 23 3.59 2.80 -2.08
CA SER A 23 4.64 1.95 -2.66
C SER A 23 5.57 1.47 -1.55
N HIS A 24 5.85 0.18 -1.53
CA HIS A 24 6.84 -0.46 -0.66
C HIS A 24 8.00 -0.99 -1.48
N GLN A 25 9.21 -0.74 -0.99
CA GLN A 25 10.44 -1.25 -1.58
C GLN A 25 11.35 -1.80 -0.49
N ALA A 26 11.63 -3.10 -0.59
CA ALA A 26 12.62 -3.83 0.18
C ALA A 26 13.43 -4.73 -0.79
N ASN A 27 14.51 -5.37 -0.31
CA ASN A 27 15.26 -6.27 -1.17
C ASN A 27 14.49 -7.57 -1.44
N SER A 28 13.71 -8.05 -0.47
CA SER A 28 12.92 -9.28 -0.63
C SER A 28 11.62 -9.09 -1.40
N SER A 29 11.04 -7.88 -1.38
CA SER A 29 9.71 -7.62 -1.91
C SER A 29 9.54 -6.18 -2.34
N THR A 30 8.83 -5.99 -3.45
CA THR A 30 8.36 -4.68 -3.92
C THR A 30 6.91 -4.83 -4.29
N TRP A 31 6.06 -4.00 -3.70
CA TRP A 31 4.62 -3.99 -3.96
C TRP A 31 4.06 -2.58 -3.95
N GLN A 32 2.89 -2.42 -4.55
CA GLN A 32 2.17 -1.15 -4.62
C GLN A 32 0.69 -1.38 -4.35
N GLN A 33 0.09 -0.48 -3.58
CA GLN A 33 -1.33 -0.45 -3.28
C GLN A 33 -1.90 0.87 -3.81
N THR A 34 -2.90 0.78 -4.68
CA THR A 34 -3.57 1.95 -5.26
C THR A 34 -5.00 2.04 -4.73
N LEU A 35 -5.37 3.21 -4.24
CA LEU A 35 -6.70 3.49 -3.69
C LEU A 35 -7.47 4.39 -4.66
N THR A 36 -8.64 3.92 -5.07
CA THR A 36 -9.60 4.75 -5.80
C THR A 36 -10.43 5.53 -4.79
N ILE A 37 -10.31 6.86 -4.78
CA ILE A 37 -11.07 7.74 -3.89
C ILE A 37 -12.38 8.14 -4.58
N HIS A 38 -13.50 7.94 -3.87
CA HIS A 38 -14.81 8.32 -4.38
C HIS A 38 -14.93 9.85 -4.54
N PRO A 39 -15.60 10.34 -5.59
CA PRO A 39 -15.86 11.77 -5.71
C PRO A 39 -16.65 12.32 -4.52
N ASN A 40 -16.29 13.52 -4.09
CA ASN A 40 -17.00 14.33 -3.08
C ASN A 40 -17.05 13.73 -1.66
N ASN A 41 -16.26 12.69 -1.36
CA ASN A 41 -16.06 12.20 0.01
C ASN A 41 -14.75 11.41 0.14
N ASN A 42 -14.31 11.17 1.38
CA ASN A 42 -13.02 10.51 1.65
C ASN A 42 -13.11 8.98 1.70
N ARG A 43 -14.14 8.36 1.08
CA ARG A 43 -14.18 6.90 0.99
C ARG A 43 -13.23 6.44 -0.11
N GLY A 44 -12.26 5.63 0.25
CA GLY A 44 -11.42 4.90 -0.70
C GLY A 44 -11.89 3.46 -0.83
N THR A 45 -11.79 2.91 -2.04
CA THR A 45 -11.76 1.47 -2.26
C THR A 45 -10.38 1.10 -2.74
N GLU A 46 -9.77 0.11 -2.09
CA GLU A 46 -8.57 -0.52 -2.60
C GLU A 46 -8.87 -1.09 -3.98
N THR A 47 -8.07 -0.70 -4.97
CA THR A 47 -8.14 -1.29 -6.29
C THR A 47 -7.12 -2.42 -6.25
N GLN A 48 -7.59 -3.67 -6.23
CA GLN A 48 -6.73 -4.86 -6.18
C GLN A 48 -5.51 -4.72 -7.10
N GLN A 49 -4.32 -5.11 -6.62
CA GLN A 49 -3.54 -6.22 -7.18
C GLN A 49 -2.13 -6.36 -6.56
N SER A 50 -1.93 -7.39 -5.73
CA SER A 50 -0.91 -8.47 -5.80
C SER A 50 -1.06 -9.38 -4.57
N THR A 51 -0.60 -10.63 -4.58
CA THR A 51 -0.68 -11.55 -3.41
C THR A 51 0.23 -11.14 -2.23
N SER A 52 0.68 -9.89 -2.21
CA SER A 52 1.72 -9.37 -1.33
C SER A 52 1.34 -7.99 -0.77
N ASP A 53 0.04 -7.75 -0.57
CA ASP A 53 -0.46 -6.56 0.10
C ASP A 53 -0.03 -6.55 1.57
N PHE A 54 0.07 -5.36 2.18
CA PHE A 54 0.47 -5.18 3.57
C PHE A 54 -0.39 -5.98 4.55
N ASP A 55 -1.70 -6.04 4.31
CA ASP A 55 -2.67 -6.77 5.14
C ASP A 55 -2.84 -8.26 4.73
N ALA A 56 -2.21 -8.68 3.62
CA ALA A 56 -2.32 -10.06 3.11
C ALA A 56 -1.34 -11.05 3.78
N MET A 57 -0.44 -10.59 4.66
CA MET A 57 0.48 -11.44 5.40
C MET A 57 0.11 -11.54 6.89
N ALA A 58 -0.95 -12.29 7.18
CA ALA A 58 -1.23 -12.81 8.52
C ALA A 58 -1.65 -14.29 8.45
N THR A 59 -0.72 -15.17 8.08
CA THR A 59 -0.90 -16.60 8.31
C THR A 59 0.33 -17.10 9.06
N TYR A 60 0.15 -17.38 10.35
CA TYR A 60 1.11 -18.09 11.21
C TYR A 60 1.17 -19.57 10.83
#